data_AF-A0A7C8MXA9-F1
#
_entry.id   AF-A0A7C8MXA9-F1
#
_cell.length_a   1.000
_cell.length_b   1.000
_cell.length_c   1.000
_cell.angle_alpha   90.00
_cell.angle_beta   90.00
_cell.angle_gamma   90.00
#
_symmetry.space_group_name_H-M   'P 1'
#
loop_
_entity.id
_entity.type
_entity.pdbx_description
1 polymer ?
#
loop_
_entity_poly.entity_id
_entity_poly.type
_entity_poly.pdbx_seq_one_letter_code
_entity_poly.pdbx_strand_id
1 'polypeptide(L)'
;MSAPLTNYITYSLPRVPTSPARTRIGHLDHTTSLITPLSWTSGTPLSTLYEVIKAGPTNILASDLPALSLSSVKVLPPLPTRDVIAIGKNYPEHAKEFNKSGYDASDNVDIPSHPVVFTKRSTSIIAHGEDILLFPEFTETLDYEGEIGVIIGKGGRGIKQHEAAEYVWGYTILNDVTARERQRDHKQFYIGKSGDTFCPMGPIAVPKTALPPVLCLETRVNGSLRQKGSTADLIFSVPKLIETISEAQTLRPGDVIATGTPAGVGFGLEPPQFLKEGDVVEISVSGLGMLRNKVGVAGAAPSGTPTYVQEPLPTEMNIPSGKGYLEVGDKLFYALVGPDATKPPILFIHDLSDSHTSFYPLIHEINLHMSHRCILYDFEGHGLSPTKPPSVISIQSLASDLYAIFTFLKTNPVQKATIIANGMGCLIAATFAIQYPEFAEKLVMINPPLSPSPTHHRETLRSKARAVREYGMAALSDDFIAETGRQPVAWAPGVQAKLSQDPEGFAKALTAYAEALEVKLEVSGLEAEVLVVSGNKNVDNVDDFTDSEWVRNLPHARLELVEAPSSTWLLDDYERVGRAVQGFL
;
A
#
# COMPACT_ATOMS: atom_id res chain seq x y z
N MET A 1 27.61 -5.55 -1.96
CA MET A 1 26.17 -5.87 -1.89
C MET A 1 25.60 -5.01 -0.77
N SER A 2 24.47 -4.34 -1.01
CA SER A 2 23.76 -3.61 0.06
C SER A 2 23.34 -4.60 1.16
N ALA A 3 23.29 -4.12 2.41
CA ALA A 3 22.80 -4.93 3.52
C ALA A 3 21.32 -5.33 3.29
N PRO A 4 20.92 -6.56 3.67
CA PRO A 4 19.56 -7.04 3.43
C PRO A 4 18.53 -6.29 4.29
N LEU A 5 17.48 -5.77 3.66
CA LEU A 5 16.41 -4.98 4.29
C LEU A 5 15.44 -5.88 5.08
N THR A 6 15.85 -6.31 6.27
CA THR A 6 15.19 -7.42 7.00
C THR A 6 14.60 -7.02 8.37
N ASN A 7 15.07 -5.93 8.98
CA ASN A 7 14.53 -5.40 10.23
C ASN A 7 13.29 -4.52 9.97
N TYR A 8 12.13 -5.12 9.71
CA TYR A 8 10.93 -4.36 9.36
C TYR A 8 10.34 -3.66 10.57
N ILE A 9 10.30 -2.33 10.54
CA ILE A 9 9.67 -1.47 11.54
C ILE A 9 8.41 -0.84 10.96
N THR A 10 7.33 -0.83 11.74
CA THR A 10 6.10 -0.11 11.41
C THR A 10 6.11 1.23 12.15
N TYR A 11 5.86 2.32 11.43
CA TYR A 11 5.89 3.66 12.01
C TYR A 11 4.84 4.57 11.37
N SER A 12 4.52 5.65 12.05
CA SER A 12 3.78 6.78 11.47
C SER A 12 4.59 8.05 11.59
N LEU A 13 4.53 8.87 10.55
CA LEU A 13 5.05 10.24 10.59
C LEU A 13 4.15 11.11 11.50
N PRO A 14 4.69 12.15 12.14
CA PRO A 14 3.90 13.13 12.88
C PRO A 14 2.76 13.69 12.01
N ARG A 15 1.57 13.88 12.60
CA ARG A 15 0.45 14.50 11.87
C ARG A 15 0.85 15.90 11.41
N VAL A 16 0.75 16.14 10.10
CA VAL A 16 0.72 17.50 9.54
C VAL A 16 -0.74 17.92 9.47
N PRO A 17 -1.12 19.19 9.77
CA PRO A 17 -2.51 19.62 9.83
C PRO A 17 -3.35 19.29 8.57
N THR A 18 -2.69 19.14 7.43
CA THR A 18 -3.29 18.92 6.11
C THR A 18 -3.39 17.45 5.69
N SER A 19 -2.87 16.50 6.47
CA SER A 19 -2.88 15.07 6.10
C SER A 19 -3.06 14.15 7.31
N PRO A 20 -3.90 13.10 7.22
CA PRO A 20 -4.03 12.11 8.29
C PRO A 20 -2.69 11.40 8.53
N ALA A 21 -2.48 10.92 9.76
CA ALA A 21 -1.32 10.08 10.07
C ALA A 21 -1.34 8.83 9.18
N ARG A 22 -0.25 8.61 8.43
CA ARG A 22 -0.11 7.45 7.55
C ARG A 22 0.86 6.46 8.16
N THR A 23 0.47 5.19 8.19
CA THR A 23 1.37 4.09 8.55
C THR A 23 2.31 3.80 7.38
N ARG A 24 3.58 3.51 7.72
CA ARG A 24 4.65 3.16 6.80
C ARG A 24 5.45 2.00 7.34
N ILE A 25 6.11 1.29 6.43
CA ILE A 25 7.12 0.29 6.74
C ILE A 25 8.49 0.79 6.34
N GLY A 26 9.47 0.53 7.21
CA GLY A 26 10.87 0.83 6.98
C GLY A 26 11.77 -0.34 7.37
N HIS A 27 13.05 -0.24 7.00
CA HIS A 27 14.11 -1.04 7.56
C HIS A 27 14.83 -0.26 8.67
N LEU A 28 14.84 -0.81 9.89
CA LEU A 28 15.59 -0.22 11.01
C LEU A 28 17.04 -0.72 11.03
N ASP A 29 17.98 0.20 10.92
CA ASP A 29 19.38 -0.06 11.25
C ASP A 29 19.60 0.20 12.75
N HIS A 30 19.86 -0.87 13.50
CA HIS A 30 20.10 -0.80 14.95
C HIS A 30 21.37 -0.01 15.31
N THR A 31 22.34 0.08 14.40
CA THR A 31 23.63 0.76 14.66
C THR A 31 23.47 2.26 14.58
N THR A 32 22.74 2.73 13.55
CA THR A 32 22.57 4.16 13.28
C THR A 32 21.28 4.72 13.86
N SER A 33 20.34 3.86 14.28
CA SER A 33 18.97 4.23 14.67
C SER A 33 18.24 5.02 13.57
N LEU A 34 18.56 4.69 12.32
CA LEU A 34 17.91 5.23 11.13
C LEU A 34 16.93 4.21 10.55
N ILE A 35 15.84 4.74 10.00
CA ILE A 35 14.80 4.00 9.29
C ILE A 35 14.92 4.35 7.82
N THR A 36 15.23 3.35 6.99
CA THR A 36 15.13 3.47 5.54
C THR A 36 13.70 3.16 5.12
N PRO A 37 12.92 4.13 4.58
CA PRO A 37 11.58 3.85 4.10
C PRO A 37 11.59 2.79 3.00
N LEU A 38 10.60 1.90 3.00
CA LEU A 38 10.51 0.82 2.02
C LEU A 38 9.30 0.99 1.10
N SER A 39 9.46 0.54 -0.13
CA SER A 39 8.42 0.56 -1.16
C SER A 39 8.35 -0.78 -1.89
N TRP A 40 7.22 -1.00 -2.56
CA TRP A 40 7.11 -1.97 -3.64
C TRP A 40 8.07 -1.61 -4.77
N THR A 41 8.37 -2.56 -5.65
CA THR A 41 9.17 -2.32 -6.88
C THR A 41 8.55 -1.28 -7.82
N SER A 42 7.24 -1.05 -7.72
CA SER A 42 6.49 0.03 -8.39
C SER A 42 6.76 1.43 -7.84
N GLY A 43 7.48 1.55 -6.72
CA GLY A 43 7.67 2.78 -5.96
C GLY A 43 6.54 3.10 -4.98
N THR A 44 5.45 2.33 -4.94
CA THR A 44 4.38 2.49 -3.94
C THR A 44 4.94 2.27 -2.52
N PRO A 45 4.79 3.21 -1.57
CA PRO A 45 5.26 3.00 -0.20
C PRO A 45 4.56 1.83 0.50
N LEU A 46 5.31 1.00 1.21
CA LEU A 46 4.73 -0.08 2.02
C LEU A 46 4.05 0.50 3.26
N SER A 47 2.84 0.06 3.55
CA SER A 47 2.02 0.61 4.64
C SER A 47 1.75 -0.38 5.78
N THR A 48 1.89 -1.68 5.55
CA THR A 48 1.65 -2.71 6.58
C THR A 48 2.62 -3.88 6.47
N LEU A 49 2.85 -4.61 7.57
CA LEU A 49 3.65 -5.84 7.51
C LEU A 49 2.95 -6.94 6.69
N TYR A 50 1.62 -6.90 6.56
CA TYR A 50 0.88 -7.79 5.66
C TYR A 50 1.32 -7.63 4.20
N GLU A 51 1.59 -6.40 3.77
CA GLU A 51 2.14 -6.12 2.44
C GLU A 51 3.55 -6.68 2.30
N VAL A 52 4.41 -6.55 3.32
CA VAL A 52 5.77 -7.13 3.32
C VAL A 52 5.70 -8.65 3.13
N ILE A 53 4.84 -9.33 3.90
CA ILE A 53 4.66 -10.77 3.82
C ILE A 53 4.16 -11.18 2.43
N LYS A 54 3.20 -10.42 1.87
CA LYS A 54 2.62 -10.68 0.54
C LYS A 54 3.61 -10.41 -0.60
N ALA A 55 4.38 -9.33 -0.51
CA ALA A 55 5.33 -8.91 -1.53
C ALA A 55 6.48 -9.91 -1.65
N GLY A 56 7.00 -10.38 -0.52
CA GLY A 56 8.25 -11.12 -0.49
C GLY A 56 9.48 -10.25 -0.78
N PRO A 57 10.69 -10.70 -0.41
CA PRO A 57 11.88 -9.86 -0.37
C PRO A 57 12.33 -9.32 -1.73
N THR A 58 12.00 -10.01 -2.83
CA THR A 58 12.38 -9.59 -4.20
C THR A 58 11.54 -8.44 -4.75
N ASN A 59 10.39 -8.15 -4.13
CA ASN A 59 9.45 -7.11 -4.56
C ASN A 59 9.48 -5.88 -3.63
N ILE A 60 10.48 -5.80 -2.75
CA ILE A 60 10.65 -4.71 -1.78
C ILE A 60 11.98 -4.02 -2.04
N LEU A 61 11.94 -2.69 -2.18
CA LEU A 61 13.10 -1.86 -2.37
C LEU A 61 13.19 -0.80 -1.27
N ALA A 62 14.40 -0.25 -1.07
CA ALA A 62 14.54 1.02 -0.39
C ALA A 62 13.89 2.11 -1.25
N SER A 63 13.03 2.92 -0.63
CA SER A 63 12.44 4.09 -1.29
C SER A 63 13.54 5.11 -1.64
N ASP A 64 13.24 5.98 -2.59
CA ASP A 64 14.04 7.18 -2.89
C ASP A 64 13.92 8.28 -1.81
N LEU A 65 13.13 8.05 -0.75
CA LEU A 65 12.95 8.96 0.37
C LEU A 65 14.16 8.91 1.32
N PRO A 66 14.50 10.05 1.95
CA PRO A 66 15.61 10.11 2.91
C PRO A 66 15.34 9.19 4.11
N ALA A 67 16.41 8.65 4.67
CA ALA A 67 16.34 7.93 5.92
C ALA A 67 15.87 8.83 7.07
N LEU A 68 15.04 8.29 7.94
CA LEU A 68 14.42 8.99 9.06
C LEU A 68 15.10 8.59 10.37
N SER A 69 15.17 9.50 11.34
CA SER A 69 15.60 9.11 12.68
C SER A 69 14.49 8.34 13.39
N LEU A 70 14.82 7.25 14.09
CA LEU A 70 13.85 6.50 14.90
C LEU A 70 13.12 7.40 15.91
N SER A 71 13.80 8.43 16.45
CA SER A 71 13.19 9.37 17.41
C SER A 71 12.27 10.41 16.76
N SER A 72 12.30 10.57 15.44
CA SER A 72 11.43 11.51 14.72
C SER A 72 10.08 10.92 14.29
N VAL A 73 9.86 9.63 14.54
CA VAL A 73 8.64 8.92 14.15
C VAL A 73 7.95 8.32 15.38
N LYS A 74 6.65 8.06 15.25
CA LYS A 74 5.93 7.21 16.22
C LYS A 74 6.04 5.75 15.77
N VAL A 75 6.66 4.90 16.59
CA VAL A 75 6.69 3.45 16.36
C VAL A 75 5.31 2.86 16.60
N LEU A 76 4.92 1.90 15.76
CA LEU A 76 3.64 1.20 15.83
C LEU A 76 3.86 -0.32 15.95
N PRO A 77 2.87 -1.09 16.45
CA PRO A 77 2.99 -2.54 16.49
C PRO A 77 3.09 -3.11 15.07
N PRO A 78 3.88 -4.17 14.83
CA PRO A 78 4.02 -4.73 13.49
C PRO A 78 2.73 -5.31 12.90
N LEU A 79 1.89 -5.93 13.73
CA LEU A 79 0.66 -6.64 13.32
C LEU A 79 -0.50 -6.38 14.30
N PRO A 80 -1.09 -5.15 14.33
CA PRO A 80 -2.06 -4.78 15.37
C PRO A 80 -3.52 -5.21 15.08
N THR A 81 -3.79 -5.86 13.95
CA THR A 81 -5.16 -5.89 13.39
C THR A 81 -5.92 -7.19 13.64
N ARG A 82 -5.24 -8.22 14.16
CA ARG A 82 -5.81 -9.54 14.43
C ARG A 82 -5.48 -9.98 15.85
N ASP A 83 -6.35 -10.80 16.42
CA ASP A 83 -6.11 -11.42 17.72
C ASP A 83 -4.86 -12.29 17.64
N VAL A 84 -4.10 -12.32 18.74
CA VAL A 84 -2.91 -13.15 18.85
C VAL A 84 -3.31 -14.52 19.40
N ILE A 85 -2.84 -15.59 18.76
CA ILE A 85 -3.00 -16.95 19.25
C ILE A 85 -1.88 -17.19 20.27
N ALA A 86 -2.21 -17.56 21.50
CA ALA A 86 -1.24 -17.65 22.58
C ALA A 86 -1.22 -19.05 23.20
N ILE A 87 -0.04 -19.47 23.66
CA ILE A 87 0.20 -20.82 24.18
C ILE A 87 0.56 -20.76 25.65
N GLY A 88 -0.26 -21.39 26.49
CA GLY A 88 0.01 -21.53 27.92
C GLY A 88 0.99 -22.65 28.21
N LYS A 89 1.79 -22.50 29.27
CA LYS A 89 2.63 -23.56 29.87
C LYS A 89 3.56 -24.28 28.87
N ASN A 90 4.23 -23.52 27.98
CA ASN A 90 5.07 -24.11 26.94
C ASN A 90 6.57 -24.21 27.30
N TYR A 91 6.94 -23.93 28.54
CA TYR A 91 8.29 -24.11 29.08
C TYR A 91 8.25 -25.03 30.30
N PRO A 92 9.13 -26.05 30.43
CA PRO A 92 9.04 -27.04 31.50
C PRO A 92 9.07 -26.45 32.92
N GLU A 93 9.99 -25.52 33.17
CA GLU A 93 10.12 -24.89 34.49
C GLU A 93 8.97 -23.95 34.81
N HIS A 94 8.42 -23.26 33.80
CA HIS A 94 7.24 -22.42 33.98
C HIS A 94 5.98 -23.25 34.24
N ALA A 95 5.83 -24.39 33.58
CA ALA A 95 4.71 -25.29 33.81
C ALA A 95 4.69 -25.81 35.26
N LYS A 96 5.87 -26.15 35.81
CA LYS A 96 6.03 -26.50 37.24
C LYS A 96 5.75 -25.32 38.18
N GLU A 97 6.19 -24.12 37.83
CA GLU A 97 5.95 -22.88 38.59
C GLU A 97 4.45 -22.54 38.66
N PHE A 98 3.75 -22.62 37.52
CA PHE A 98 2.31 -22.34 37.42
C PHE A 98 1.46 -23.35 38.18
N ASN A 99 1.78 -24.64 38.13
CA ASN A 99 1.01 -25.65 38.86
C ASN A 99 1.14 -25.52 40.37
N LYS A 100 2.29 -25.07 40.87
CA LYS A 100 2.51 -24.86 42.31
C LYS A 100 1.77 -23.65 42.88
N SER A 101 1.38 -22.69 42.04
CA SER A 101 0.85 -21.40 42.50
C SER A 101 -0.65 -21.40 42.81
N GLY A 102 -1.39 -22.44 42.44
CA GLY A 102 -2.84 -22.51 42.63
C GLY A 102 -3.65 -21.63 41.66
N TYR A 103 -3.00 -21.03 40.65
CA TYR A 103 -3.66 -20.34 39.54
C TYR A 103 -4.06 -21.30 38.40
N ASP A 104 -3.74 -22.59 38.55
CA ASP A 104 -4.26 -23.65 37.70
C ASP A 104 -5.60 -24.18 38.21
N ALA A 105 -6.68 -23.81 37.53
CA ALA A 105 -8.02 -24.30 37.84
C ALA A 105 -8.41 -25.56 37.03
N SER A 106 -7.52 -26.08 36.17
CA SER A 106 -7.87 -27.02 35.11
C SER A 106 -7.22 -28.39 35.18
N ASP A 107 -5.96 -28.58 35.62
CA ASP A 107 -5.32 -29.90 35.64
C ASP A 107 -4.16 -30.05 36.65
N ASN A 108 -4.07 -31.16 37.38
CA ASN A 108 -2.98 -31.43 38.35
C ASN A 108 -1.71 -32.05 37.71
N VAL A 109 -1.42 -31.75 36.43
CA VAL A 109 -0.31 -32.40 35.69
C VAL A 109 0.76 -31.37 35.31
N ASP A 110 2.03 -31.63 35.70
CA ASP A 110 3.19 -30.72 35.55
C ASP A 110 3.53 -30.34 34.11
N ILE A 111 3.24 -31.20 33.14
CA ILE A 111 3.49 -30.94 31.72
C ILE A 111 2.22 -31.29 30.96
N PRO A 112 1.60 -30.33 30.23
CA PRO A 112 0.42 -30.62 29.41
C PRO A 112 0.70 -31.71 28.37
N SER A 113 -0.31 -32.53 28.07
CA SER A 113 -0.21 -33.53 26.99
C SER A 113 -0.43 -32.92 25.59
N HIS A 114 -1.08 -31.76 25.54
CA HIS A 114 -1.39 -31.01 24.31
C HIS A 114 -1.17 -29.51 24.55
N PRO A 115 -0.89 -28.72 23.49
CA PRO A 115 -0.79 -27.27 23.61
C PRO A 115 -2.06 -26.65 24.20
N VAL A 116 -1.89 -25.81 25.24
CA VAL A 116 -2.99 -25.04 25.83
C VAL A 116 -3.15 -23.75 25.03
N VAL A 117 -4.15 -23.69 24.15
CA VAL A 117 -4.35 -22.56 23.23
C VAL A 117 -5.41 -21.60 23.77
N PHE A 118 -5.10 -20.30 23.78
CA PHE A 118 -6.04 -19.22 24.04
C PHE A 118 -5.76 -18.04 23.10
N THR A 119 -6.49 -16.93 23.25
CA THR A 119 -6.31 -15.74 22.43
C THR A 119 -6.13 -14.49 23.27
N LYS A 120 -5.39 -13.51 22.72
CA LYS A 120 -5.35 -12.13 23.18
C LYS A 120 -6.05 -11.24 22.15
N ARG A 121 -6.97 -10.39 22.62
CA ARG A 121 -7.73 -9.48 21.76
C ARG A 121 -6.82 -8.47 21.07
N SER A 122 -7.03 -8.20 19.79
CA SER A 122 -6.22 -7.23 19.02
C SER A 122 -6.20 -5.81 19.62
N THR A 123 -7.26 -5.40 20.32
CA THR A 123 -7.32 -4.09 21.03
C THR A 123 -6.34 -3.98 22.19
N SER A 124 -5.82 -5.11 22.69
CA SER A 124 -4.77 -5.11 23.71
C SER A 124 -3.37 -4.79 23.16
N ILE A 125 -3.19 -4.78 21.83
CA ILE A 125 -1.89 -4.62 21.20
C ILE A 125 -1.41 -3.17 21.26
N ILE A 126 -0.23 -2.94 21.85
CA ILE A 126 0.44 -1.64 21.90
C ILE A 126 1.88 -1.73 21.43
N ALA A 127 2.43 -0.58 21.02
CA ALA A 127 3.76 -0.52 20.43
C ALA A 127 4.88 -0.53 21.48
N HIS A 128 6.12 -0.70 21.01
CA HIS A 128 7.30 -0.36 21.79
C HIS A 128 7.23 1.09 22.27
N GLY A 129 7.48 1.32 23.56
CA GLY A 129 7.50 2.64 24.19
C GLY A 129 6.13 3.16 24.64
N GLU A 130 5.02 2.49 24.29
CA GLU A 130 3.69 2.84 24.82
C GLU A 130 3.49 2.26 26.23
N ASP A 131 2.62 2.88 27.03
CA ASP A 131 2.40 2.48 28.42
C ASP A 131 1.48 1.25 28.52
N ILE A 132 1.87 0.29 29.36
CA ILE A 132 0.99 -0.77 29.85
C ILE A 132 0.13 -0.16 30.95
N LEU A 133 -1.18 -0.11 30.76
CA LEU A 133 -2.09 0.54 31.69
C LEU A 133 -2.51 -0.42 32.81
N LEU A 134 -2.28 0.01 34.04
CA LEU A 134 -2.87 -0.58 35.22
C LEU A 134 -4.31 -0.06 35.37
N PHE A 135 -5.24 -1.00 35.49
CA PHE A 135 -6.67 -0.73 35.71
C PHE A 135 -7.03 -1.18 37.14
N PRO A 136 -7.04 -0.27 38.14
CA PRO A 136 -7.19 -0.67 39.55
C PRO A 136 -8.50 -1.39 39.84
N GLU A 137 -9.59 -1.02 39.16
CA GLU A 137 -10.89 -1.69 39.28
C GLU A 137 -10.91 -3.09 38.64
N PHE A 138 -9.92 -3.40 37.80
CA PHE A 138 -9.81 -4.66 37.08
C PHE A 138 -8.84 -5.63 37.76
N THR A 139 -7.64 -5.22 38.16
CA THR A 139 -6.62 -6.15 38.69
C THR A 139 -5.61 -5.45 39.60
N GLU A 140 -5.20 -6.14 40.67
CA GLU A 140 -4.03 -5.78 41.50
C GLU A 140 -2.84 -6.72 41.25
N THR A 141 -3.04 -7.73 40.42
CA THR A 141 -2.09 -8.83 40.15
C THR A 141 -1.57 -8.80 38.72
N LEU A 142 -1.21 -7.60 38.24
CA LEU A 142 -0.65 -7.39 36.91
C LEU A 142 0.74 -8.02 36.80
N ASP A 143 0.98 -8.81 35.75
CA ASP A 143 2.21 -9.59 35.59
C ASP A 143 2.75 -9.50 34.15
N TYR A 144 4.04 -9.76 33.99
CA TYR A 144 4.74 -9.79 32.70
C TYR A 144 4.98 -11.24 32.27
N GLU A 145 4.99 -11.44 30.95
CA GLU A 145 5.37 -12.70 30.33
C GLU A 145 6.08 -12.40 29.01
N GLY A 146 7.42 -12.40 29.02
CA GLY A 146 8.18 -12.21 27.79
C GLY A 146 8.04 -13.41 26.87
N GLU A 147 7.65 -13.17 25.62
CA GLU A 147 7.42 -14.22 24.63
C GLU A 147 8.01 -13.90 23.26
N ILE A 148 8.23 -14.97 22.49
CA ILE A 148 8.59 -14.90 21.07
C ILE A 148 7.33 -15.13 20.24
N GLY A 149 7.02 -14.18 19.37
CA GLY A 149 5.92 -14.29 18.43
C GLY A 149 6.37 -14.90 17.12
N VAL A 150 5.73 -15.99 16.71
CA VAL A 150 5.88 -16.58 15.37
C VAL A 150 4.89 -15.90 14.42
N ILE A 151 5.38 -15.40 13.29
CA ILE A 151 4.56 -14.76 12.26
C ILE A 151 4.34 -15.75 11.11
N ILE A 152 3.08 -16.03 10.80
CA ILE A 152 2.69 -16.89 9.69
C ILE A 152 2.85 -16.13 8.36
N GLY A 153 3.53 -16.74 7.38
CA GLY A 153 3.76 -16.20 6.04
C GLY A 153 2.90 -16.79 4.94
N LYS A 154 2.58 -18.08 5.06
CA LYS A 154 1.73 -18.82 4.13
C LYS A 154 0.49 -19.28 4.88
N GLY A 155 -0.69 -19.13 4.29
CA GLY A 155 -1.92 -19.63 4.89
C GLY A 155 -2.09 -21.13 4.67
N GLY A 156 -2.84 -21.80 5.55
CA GLY A 156 -3.12 -23.23 5.41
C GLY A 156 -3.99 -23.79 6.53
N ARG A 157 -4.53 -24.99 6.29
CA ARG A 157 -5.29 -25.80 7.24
C ARG A 157 -4.83 -27.25 7.10
N GLY A 158 -4.74 -27.98 8.21
CA GLY A 158 -4.25 -29.34 8.29
C GLY A 158 -2.74 -29.45 7.99
N ILE A 159 -1.98 -28.41 8.32
CA ILE A 159 -0.54 -28.32 8.01
C ILE A 159 0.21 -29.39 8.82
N LYS A 160 1.05 -30.19 8.16
CA LYS A 160 1.82 -31.23 8.86
C LYS A 160 3.07 -30.65 9.50
N GLN A 161 3.49 -31.24 10.63
CA GLN A 161 4.65 -30.75 11.38
C GLN A 161 5.92 -30.58 10.50
N HIS A 162 6.18 -31.51 9.57
CA HIS A 162 7.36 -31.45 8.70
C HIS A 162 7.31 -30.33 7.63
N GLU A 163 6.12 -29.81 7.32
CA GLU A 163 5.91 -28.71 6.37
C GLU A 163 5.88 -27.35 7.07
N ALA A 164 5.58 -27.32 8.38
CA ALA A 164 5.29 -26.12 9.15
C ALA A 164 6.37 -25.04 9.05
N ALA A 165 7.64 -25.42 8.88
CA ALA A 165 8.74 -24.49 8.68
C ALA A 165 8.50 -23.55 7.48
N GLU A 166 7.88 -24.02 6.40
CA GLU A 166 7.56 -23.21 5.21
C GLU A 166 6.49 -22.15 5.46
N TYR A 167 5.63 -22.38 6.46
CA TYR A 167 4.52 -21.49 6.80
C TYR A 167 4.95 -20.35 7.70
N VAL A 168 6.14 -20.42 8.32
CA VAL A 168 6.70 -19.33 9.12
C VAL A 168 7.35 -18.28 8.21
N TRP A 169 6.91 -17.03 8.32
CA TRP A 169 7.60 -15.90 7.69
C TRP A 169 8.79 -15.45 8.54
N GLY A 170 8.57 -15.27 9.85
CA GLY A 170 9.55 -14.66 10.73
C GLY A 170 9.04 -14.53 12.16
N TYR A 171 9.66 -13.63 12.92
CA TYR A 171 9.43 -13.50 14.35
C TYR A 171 9.34 -12.04 14.81
N THR A 172 8.70 -11.81 15.95
CA THR A 172 8.67 -10.54 16.71
C THR A 172 8.69 -10.84 18.21
N ILE A 173 8.75 -9.80 19.05
CA ILE A 173 8.71 -9.93 20.52
C ILE A 173 7.31 -9.58 21.00
N LEU A 174 6.81 -10.30 22.00
CA LEU A 174 5.58 -9.97 22.71
C LEU A 174 5.79 -9.91 24.22
N ASN A 175 4.96 -9.13 24.91
CA ASN A 175 4.70 -9.27 26.33
C ASN A 175 3.26 -9.77 26.52
N ASP A 176 3.06 -10.99 27.01
CA ASP A 176 1.76 -11.51 27.37
C ASP A 176 1.34 -11.03 28.78
N VAL A 177 1.10 -9.72 28.88
CA VAL A 177 0.72 -9.08 30.15
C VAL A 177 -0.56 -9.72 30.67
N THR A 178 -0.57 -10.03 31.97
CA THR A 178 -1.59 -10.87 32.56
C THR A 178 -2.15 -10.27 33.85
N ALA A 179 -3.47 -10.23 33.98
CA ALA A 179 -4.16 -10.07 35.25
C ALA A 179 -4.40 -11.45 35.88
N ARG A 180 -3.57 -11.86 36.84
CA ARG A 180 -3.56 -13.25 37.35
C ARG A 180 -4.85 -13.66 38.04
N GLU A 181 -5.46 -12.78 38.83
CA GLU A 181 -6.76 -13.03 39.44
C GLU A 181 -7.83 -13.30 38.39
N ARG A 182 -7.90 -12.46 37.35
CA ARG A 182 -8.88 -12.62 36.26
C ARG A 182 -8.62 -13.89 35.44
N GLN A 183 -7.35 -14.24 35.22
CA GLN A 183 -6.97 -15.49 34.58
C GLN A 183 -7.53 -16.71 35.35
N ARG A 184 -7.36 -16.73 36.68
CA ARG A 184 -7.87 -17.80 37.56
C ARG A 184 -9.40 -17.80 37.62
N ASP A 185 -9.99 -16.66 37.93
CA ASP A 185 -11.41 -16.54 38.27
C ASP A 185 -12.33 -16.90 37.09
N HIS A 186 -11.91 -16.54 35.87
CA HIS A 186 -12.69 -16.83 34.66
C HIS A 186 -12.41 -18.21 34.06
N LYS A 187 -11.38 -18.92 34.52
CA LYS A 187 -10.87 -20.21 34.02
C LYS A 187 -10.36 -20.17 32.58
N GLN A 188 -11.13 -19.58 31.66
CA GLN A 188 -10.68 -19.21 30.32
C GLN A 188 -9.77 -17.99 30.42
N PHE A 189 -8.54 -18.11 29.93
CA PHE A 189 -7.51 -17.08 30.14
C PHE A 189 -7.80 -15.76 29.42
N TYR A 190 -8.69 -15.76 28.41
CA TYR A 190 -8.99 -14.62 27.54
C TYR A 190 -9.16 -13.29 28.30
N ILE A 191 -10.00 -13.24 29.35
CA ILE A 191 -10.26 -12.00 30.09
C ILE A 191 -9.01 -11.50 30.83
N GLY A 192 -8.28 -12.40 31.50
CA GLY A 192 -7.04 -12.04 32.18
C GLY A 192 -5.90 -11.64 31.24
N LYS A 193 -6.00 -11.99 29.95
CA LYS A 193 -4.97 -11.83 28.93
C LYS A 193 -5.29 -10.74 27.89
N SER A 194 -6.48 -10.14 27.93
CA SER A 194 -6.96 -9.24 26.85
C SER A 194 -7.40 -7.85 27.32
N GLY A 195 -6.95 -7.41 28.50
CA GLY A 195 -7.12 -6.01 28.90
C GLY A 195 -6.47 -5.07 27.87
N ASP A 196 -7.02 -3.88 27.65
CA ASP A 196 -6.39 -2.92 26.75
C ASP A 196 -4.93 -2.70 27.17
N THR A 197 -4.01 -2.58 26.20
CA THR A 197 -2.55 -2.50 26.40
C THR A 197 -1.84 -3.77 26.92
N PHE A 198 -2.53 -4.90 27.10
CA PHE A 198 -1.92 -6.12 27.65
C PHE A 198 -1.16 -6.97 26.62
N CYS A 199 -1.00 -6.51 25.38
CA CYS A 199 -0.25 -7.21 24.34
C CYS A 199 0.81 -6.32 23.68
N PRO A 200 1.78 -5.75 24.43
CA PRO A 200 2.92 -5.10 23.80
C PRO A 200 3.57 -6.01 22.75
N MET A 201 3.81 -5.47 21.55
CA MET A 201 4.36 -6.21 20.41
C MET A 201 5.33 -5.33 19.60
N GLY A 202 6.49 -5.87 19.25
CA GLY A 202 7.49 -5.18 18.43
C GLY A 202 8.90 -5.23 19.04
N PRO A 203 9.77 -4.25 18.81
CA PRO A 203 9.58 -3.05 17.98
C PRO A 203 9.57 -3.36 16.48
N ILE A 204 10.13 -4.50 16.09
CA ILE A 204 10.29 -4.92 14.69
C ILE A 204 9.79 -6.34 14.46
N ALA A 205 9.64 -6.69 13.19
CA ALA A 205 9.43 -8.05 12.73
C ALA A 205 10.54 -8.43 11.75
N VAL A 206 11.11 -9.63 11.90
CA VAL A 206 12.29 -10.06 11.12
C VAL A 206 12.02 -11.41 10.47
N PRO A 207 12.29 -11.59 9.16
CA PRO A 207 12.18 -12.88 8.49
C PRO A 207 13.05 -13.94 9.15
N LYS A 208 12.56 -15.19 9.22
CA LYS A 208 13.29 -16.30 9.85
C LYS A 208 14.68 -16.52 9.26
N THR A 209 14.86 -16.20 7.98
CA THR A 209 16.13 -16.38 7.25
C THR A 209 17.21 -15.39 7.67
N ALA A 210 16.84 -14.30 8.36
CA ALA A 210 17.77 -13.30 8.88
C ALA A 210 18.03 -13.48 10.39
N LEU A 211 17.54 -14.58 10.98
CA LEU A 211 17.64 -14.85 12.41
C LEU A 211 18.38 -16.17 12.67
N PRO A 212 18.99 -16.33 13.88
CA PRO A 212 19.54 -17.62 14.27
C PRO A 212 18.43 -18.67 14.44
N PRO A 213 18.75 -19.98 14.26
CA PRO A 213 17.76 -21.05 14.38
C PRO A 213 17.21 -21.20 15.80
N VAL A 214 17.96 -20.78 16.81
CA VAL A 214 17.54 -20.73 18.22
C VAL A 214 17.52 -19.27 18.65
N LEU A 215 16.38 -18.83 19.16
CA LEU A 215 16.18 -17.48 19.66
C LEU A 215 16.23 -17.51 21.19
N CYS A 216 17.09 -16.71 21.78
CA CYS A 216 17.16 -16.54 23.24
C CYS A 216 16.37 -15.31 23.65
N LEU A 217 15.63 -15.43 24.76
CA LEU A 217 14.79 -14.39 25.34
C LEU A 217 15.27 -14.07 26.77
N GLU A 218 15.33 -12.78 27.10
CA GLU A 218 15.49 -12.28 28.46
C GLU A 218 14.42 -11.24 28.76
N THR A 219 13.79 -11.33 29.94
CA THR A 219 12.88 -10.30 30.45
C THR A 219 13.50 -9.65 31.69
N ARG A 220 13.52 -8.32 31.72
CA ARG A 220 13.96 -7.51 32.85
C ARG A 220 12.82 -6.62 33.33
N VAL A 221 12.72 -6.46 34.65
CA VAL A 221 11.83 -5.46 35.27
C VAL A 221 12.68 -4.54 36.10
N ASN A 222 12.66 -3.24 35.78
CA ASN A 222 13.51 -2.23 36.38
C ASN A 222 15.00 -2.63 36.35
N GLY A 223 15.46 -3.13 35.21
CA GLY A 223 16.84 -3.62 34.99
C GLY A 223 17.17 -5.00 35.61
N SER A 224 16.33 -5.50 36.53
CA SER A 224 16.54 -6.79 37.18
C SER A 224 16.08 -7.94 36.28
N LEU A 225 16.98 -8.90 35.99
CA LEU A 225 16.64 -10.09 35.20
C LEU A 225 15.57 -10.92 35.93
N ARG A 226 14.48 -11.22 35.23
CA ARG A 226 13.36 -12.00 35.73
C ARG A 226 13.23 -13.35 35.01
N GLN A 227 13.25 -13.31 33.68
CA GLN A 227 13.08 -14.49 32.84
C GLN A 227 14.27 -14.66 31.92
N LYS A 228 14.63 -15.92 31.65
CA LYS A 228 15.63 -16.31 30.67
C LYS A 228 15.27 -17.67 30.08
N GLY A 229 15.22 -17.76 28.76
CA GLY A 229 14.92 -19.01 28.07
C GLY A 229 15.22 -18.92 26.57
N SER A 230 14.95 -20.00 25.85
CA SER A 230 15.14 -20.06 24.41
C SER A 230 14.04 -20.84 23.71
N THR A 231 13.94 -20.74 22.38
CA THR A 231 13.03 -21.58 21.60
C THR A 231 13.40 -23.07 21.64
N ALA A 232 14.61 -23.42 22.06
CA ALA A 232 15.02 -24.82 22.25
C ALA A 232 14.42 -25.45 23.52
N ASP A 233 13.94 -24.63 24.47
CA ASP A 233 13.37 -25.09 25.73
C ASP A 233 11.84 -25.32 25.64
N LEU A 234 11.23 -25.11 24.47
CA LEU A 234 9.78 -25.27 24.28
C LEU A 234 9.37 -26.73 24.44
N ILE A 235 8.32 -26.99 25.25
CA ILE A 235 7.67 -28.31 25.36
C ILE A 235 7.09 -28.71 24.00
N PHE A 236 6.30 -27.81 23.41
CA PHE A 236 5.74 -27.95 22.07
C PHE A 236 6.46 -26.99 21.12
N SER A 237 7.27 -27.57 20.24
CA SER A 237 7.97 -26.84 19.18
C SER A 237 7.02 -26.04 18.28
N VAL A 238 7.51 -24.96 17.67
CA VAL A 238 6.73 -24.16 16.69
C VAL A 238 6.06 -25.01 15.61
N PRO A 239 6.73 -26.00 14.99
CA PRO A 239 6.07 -26.93 14.07
C PRO A 239 4.87 -27.67 14.68
N LYS A 240 4.97 -28.11 15.94
CA LYS A 240 3.87 -28.81 16.63
C LYS A 240 2.70 -27.88 16.91
N LEU A 241 2.99 -26.63 17.28
CA LEU A 241 1.96 -25.60 17.48
C LEU A 241 1.17 -25.34 16.20
N ILE A 242 1.86 -25.13 15.08
CA ILE A 242 1.24 -24.90 13.76
C ILE A 242 0.37 -26.09 13.34
N GLU A 243 0.87 -27.32 13.49
CA GLU A 243 0.08 -28.53 13.21
C GLU A 243 -1.19 -28.59 14.05
N THR A 244 -1.06 -28.39 15.36
CA THR A 244 -2.18 -28.48 16.31
C THR A 244 -3.24 -27.41 16.02
N ILE A 245 -2.82 -26.15 15.85
CA ILE A 245 -3.76 -25.03 15.61
C ILE A 245 -4.44 -25.19 14.26
N SER A 246 -3.66 -25.57 13.23
CA SER A 246 -4.19 -25.62 11.87
C SER A 246 -5.06 -26.85 11.61
N GLU A 247 -5.14 -27.83 12.51
CA GLU A 247 -5.83 -29.10 12.29
C GLU A 247 -7.26 -28.92 11.74
N ALA A 248 -8.02 -27.99 12.33
CA ALA A 248 -9.37 -27.64 11.89
C ALA A 248 -9.56 -26.13 11.62
N GLN A 249 -8.55 -25.29 11.89
CA GLN A 249 -8.61 -23.84 11.69
C GLN A 249 -7.63 -23.41 10.60
N THR A 250 -8.03 -22.44 9.77
CA THR A 250 -7.13 -21.89 8.75
C THR A 250 -6.24 -20.83 9.38
N LEU A 251 -4.92 -21.07 9.39
CA LEU A 251 -3.93 -20.02 9.64
C LEU A 251 -3.82 -19.12 8.41
N ARG A 252 -3.70 -17.81 8.63
CA ARG A 252 -3.60 -16.79 7.58
C ARG A 252 -2.24 -16.09 7.64
N PRO A 253 -1.70 -15.61 6.50
CA PRO A 253 -0.54 -14.74 6.52
C PRO A 253 -0.75 -13.52 7.42
N GLY A 254 0.24 -13.26 8.28
CA GLY A 254 0.24 -12.23 9.32
C GLY A 254 -0.45 -12.62 10.63
N ASP A 255 -0.96 -13.86 10.78
CA ASP A 255 -1.33 -14.35 12.11
C ASP A 255 -0.08 -14.50 12.99
N VAL A 256 -0.23 -14.21 14.28
CA VAL A 256 0.85 -14.27 15.27
C VAL A 256 0.54 -15.36 16.29
N ILE A 257 1.50 -16.25 16.53
CA ILE A 257 1.47 -17.26 17.60
C ILE A 257 2.48 -16.85 18.67
N ALA A 258 2.00 -16.43 19.84
CA ALA A 258 2.82 -16.22 21.04
C ALA A 258 3.14 -17.58 21.68
N THR A 259 4.42 -17.94 21.74
CA THR A 259 4.83 -19.34 21.94
C THR A 259 4.82 -19.80 23.40
N GLY A 260 4.44 -18.95 24.35
CA GLY A 260 4.58 -19.19 25.78
C GLY A 260 5.81 -18.50 26.37
N THR A 261 5.85 -18.43 27.69
CA THR A 261 6.88 -17.70 28.45
C THR A 261 7.76 -18.63 29.32
N PRO A 262 9.06 -18.32 29.51
CA PRO A 262 9.93 -19.03 30.48
C PRO A 262 9.54 -18.76 31.93
N ALA A 263 10.11 -19.54 32.86
CA ALA A 263 9.91 -19.33 34.31
C ALA A 263 10.46 -17.98 34.79
N GLY A 264 10.00 -17.54 35.96
CA GLY A 264 10.39 -16.26 36.57
C GLY A 264 9.41 -15.12 36.30
N VAL A 265 8.15 -15.47 36.05
CA VAL A 265 7.03 -14.51 36.06
C VAL A 265 6.79 -14.00 37.48
N GLY A 266 6.14 -12.85 37.63
CA GLY A 266 5.96 -12.15 38.90
C GLY A 266 5.30 -13.00 39.99
N PHE A 267 4.26 -13.77 39.65
CA PHE A 267 3.59 -14.63 40.64
C PHE A 267 4.45 -15.82 41.11
N GLY A 268 5.41 -16.26 40.30
CA GLY A 268 6.26 -17.42 40.59
C GLY A 268 7.43 -17.12 41.50
N LEU A 269 7.60 -15.85 41.88
CA LEU A 269 8.60 -15.39 42.82
C LEU A 269 8.15 -15.61 44.26
N GLU A 270 9.11 -15.69 45.17
CA GLU A 270 8.86 -15.85 46.60
C GLU A 270 9.45 -14.66 47.38
N PRO A 271 8.62 -13.73 47.88
CA PRO A 271 7.16 -13.63 47.69
C PRO A 271 6.79 -13.18 46.26
N PRO A 272 5.53 -13.39 45.82
CA PRO A 272 5.03 -12.90 44.54
C PRO A 272 5.26 -11.39 44.36
N GLN A 273 5.67 -10.98 43.16
CA GLN A 273 5.89 -9.57 42.82
C GLN A 273 5.15 -9.20 41.54
N PHE A 274 4.07 -8.42 41.69
CA PHE A 274 3.29 -7.89 40.59
C PHE A 274 3.78 -6.51 40.17
N LEU A 275 3.53 -6.18 38.90
CA LEU A 275 3.84 -4.89 38.30
C LEU A 275 3.05 -3.76 38.96
N LYS A 276 3.72 -2.64 39.17
CA LYS A 276 3.16 -1.41 39.74
C LYS A 276 3.36 -0.24 38.80
N GLU A 277 2.62 0.84 39.04
CA GLU A 277 2.85 2.11 38.34
C GLU A 277 4.33 2.50 38.40
N GLY A 278 4.88 2.88 37.24
CA GLY A 278 6.27 3.29 37.11
C GLY A 278 7.23 2.16 36.73
N ASP A 279 6.85 0.89 36.92
CA ASP A 279 7.71 -0.24 36.55
C ASP A 279 7.99 -0.25 35.05
N VAL A 280 9.20 -0.64 34.67
CA VAL A 280 9.63 -0.76 33.28
C VAL A 280 9.90 -2.22 32.98
N VAL A 281 9.22 -2.75 31.96
CA VAL A 281 9.44 -4.11 31.44
C VAL A 281 10.22 -4.04 30.14
N GLU A 282 11.33 -4.76 30.08
CA GLU A 282 12.23 -4.86 28.92
C GLU A 282 12.38 -6.33 28.51
N ILE A 283 11.96 -6.68 27.30
CA ILE A 283 12.09 -8.03 26.75
C ILE A 283 13.02 -7.96 25.55
N SER A 284 14.10 -8.73 25.59
CA SER A 284 15.10 -8.76 24.53
C SER A 284 15.17 -10.14 23.90
N VAL A 285 15.20 -10.20 22.57
CA VAL A 285 15.30 -11.46 21.83
C VAL A 285 16.41 -11.38 20.77
N SER A 286 17.18 -12.46 20.64
CA SER A 286 18.29 -12.55 19.67
C SER A 286 17.87 -12.12 18.27
N GLY A 287 18.50 -11.07 17.72
CA GLY A 287 18.23 -10.55 16.38
C GLY A 287 16.94 -9.74 16.21
N LEU A 288 16.12 -9.59 17.25
CA LEU A 288 14.86 -8.80 17.22
C LEU A 288 14.96 -7.48 18.00
N GLY A 289 16.06 -7.25 18.71
CA GLY A 289 16.24 -6.08 19.55
C GLY A 289 15.50 -6.19 20.88
N MET A 290 14.90 -5.09 21.33
CA MET A 290 14.26 -4.98 22.65
C MET A 290 12.88 -4.33 22.55
N LEU A 291 11.88 -4.98 23.14
CA LEU A 291 10.57 -4.42 23.43
C LEU A 291 10.59 -3.82 24.84
N ARG A 292 10.24 -2.53 24.97
CA ARG A 292 10.28 -1.80 26.25
C ARG A 292 8.99 -1.04 26.47
N ASN A 293 8.35 -1.26 27.60
CA ASN A 293 7.10 -0.60 27.97
C ASN A 293 7.13 -0.23 29.45
N LYS A 294 6.57 0.93 29.79
CA LYS A 294 6.43 1.40 31.18
C LYS A 294 5.00 1.12 31.64
N VAL A 295 4.82 0.79 32.92
CA VAL A 295 3.51 0.67 33.52
C VAL A 295 3.01 2.06 33.92
N GLY A 296 1.86 2.45 33.38
CA GLY A 296 1.12 3.66 33.74
C GLY A 296 -0.18 3.32 34.45
N VAL A 297 -0.90 4.34 34.92
CA VAL A 297 -2.26 4.18 35.46
C VAL A 297 -3.26 4.69 34.42
N ALA A 298 -4.33 3.92 34.18
CA ALA A 298 -5.42 4.40 33.34
C ALA A 298 -6.09 5.62 34.01
N GLY A 299 -5.92 6.81 33.42
CA GLY A 299 -6.67 8.01 33.81
C GLY A 299 -8.13 7.95 33.30
N ALA A 300 -8.97 8.91 33.71
CA ALA A 300 -10.23 9.16 33.03
C ALA A 300 -9.92 9.51 31.55
N ALA A 301 -10.23 8.59 30.63
CA ALA A 301 -9.64 8.52 29.30
C ALA A 301 -9.73 9.82 28.48
N PRO A 302 -8.75 10.14 27.61
CA PRO A 302 -9.11 10.64 26.30
C PRO A 302 -9.72 9.47 25.53
N SER A 303 -11.02 9.57 25.29
CA SER A 303 -11.85 8.68 24.46
C SER A 303 -11.43 8.71 22.98
N GLY A 304 -10.19 8.34 22.70
CA GLY A 304 -9.68 8.17 21.35
C GLY A 304 -9.73 6.70 20.98
N THR A 305 -10.91 6.18 20.69
CA THR A 305 -11.02 4.90 19.96
C THR A 305 -10.13 5.04 18.72
N PRO A 306 -9.14 4.16 18.47
CA PRO A 306 -8.43 4.20 17.20
C PRO A 306 -9.49 4.04 16.11
N THR A 307 -9.77 5.14 15.42
CA THR A 307 -10.69 5.15 14.30
C THR A 307 -9.96 4.37 13.21
N TYR A 308 -10.27 3.08 13.11
CA TYR A 308 -10.02 2.37 11.87
C TYR A 308 -10.85 3.09 10.82
N VAL A 309 -10.19 3.91 10.02
CA VAL A 309 -10.75 4.35 8.75
C VAL A 309 -10.91 3.06 7.96
N GLN A 310 -12.12 2.49 7.96
CA GLN A 310 -12.48 1.53 6.95
C GLN A 310 -12.23 2.25 5.62
N GLU A 311 -11.35 1.69 4.79
CA GLU A 311 -11.33 2.11 3.39
C GLU A 311 -12.77 2.00 2.91
N PRO A 312 -13.34 3.08 2.33
CA PRO A 312 -14.68 3.01 1.79
C PRO A 312 -14.73 1.80 0.87
N LEU A 313 -15.66 0.88 1.14
CA LEU A 313 -15.96 -0.21 0.21
C LEU A 313 -16.09 0.44 -1.17
N PRO A 314 -15.37 -0.03 -2.21
CA PRO A 314 -15.54 0.52 -3.54
C PRO A 314 -17.02 0.42 -3.84
N THR A 315 -17.67 1.57 -4.03
CA THR A 315 -19.07 1.64 -4.35
C THR A 315 -19.27 0.74 -5.56
N GLU A 316 -19.97 -0.39 -5.40
CA GLU A 316 -20.38 -1.21 -6.53
C GLU A 316 -21.28 -0.33 -7.39
N MET A 317 -20.67 0.37 -8.34
CA MET A 317 -21.42 1.16 -9.29
C MET A 317 -22.11 0.16 -10.21
N ASN A 318 -23.44 0.22 -10.26
CA ASN A 318 -24.21 -0.45 -11.30
C ASN A 318 -23.72 0.10 -12.64
N ILE A 319 -22.93 -0.70 -13.36
CA ILE A 319 -22.35 -0.31 -14.64
C ILE A 319 -23.44 -0.46 -15.71
N PRO A 320 -23.89 0.63 -16.35
CA PRO A 320 -24.88 0.54 -17.42
C PRO A 320 -24.35 -0.23 -18.63
N SER A 321 -25.25 -0.75 -19.47
CA SER A 321 -24.88 -1.38 -20.76
C SER A 321 -23.99 -0.47 -21.61
N GLY A 322 -22.89 -1.02 -22.15
CA GLY A 322 -21.91 -0.27 -22.92
C GLY A 322 -20.74 0.29 -22.11
N LYS A 323 -20.75 0.12 -20.78
CA LYS A 323 -19.60 0.35 -19.90
C LYS A 323 -19.19 -0.96 -19.27
N GLY A 324 -17.93 -1.12 -18.91
CA GLY A 324 -17.46 -2.37 -18.33
C GLY A 324 -16.07 -2.29 -17.75
N TYR A 325 -15.66 -3.40 -17.14
CA TYR A 325 -14.30 -3.64 -16.72
C TYR A 325 -13.71 -4.77 -17.54
N LEU A 326 -12.47 -4.58 -17.98
CA LEU A 326 -11.67 -5.63 -18.61
C LEU A 326 -10.54 -6.02 -17.67
N GLU A 327 -10.35 -7.33 -17.47
CA GLU A 327 -9.20 -7.86 -16.74
C GLU A 327 -8.05 -8.15 -17.71
N VAL A 328 -7.11 -7.22 -17.86
CA VAL A 328 -5.87 -7.38 -18.64
C VAL A 328 -4.68 -7.10 -17.72
N GLY A 329 -4.29 -8.11 -16.94
CA GLY A 329 -3.33 -7.89 -15.84
C GLY A 329 -3.97 -7.10 -14.69
N ASP A 330 -4.30 -5.83 -14.94
CA ASP A 330 -5.12 -4.96 -14.10
C ASP A 330 -6.56 -4.81 -14.61
N LYS A 331 -7.40 -4.23 -13.75
CA LYS A 331 -8.82 -4.05 -14.01
C LYS A 331 -9.00 -2.67 -14.62
N LEU A 332 -9.27 -2.61 -15.93
CA LEU A 332 -9.39 -1.37 -16.69
C LEU A 332 -10.85 -1.07 -17.01
N PHE A 333 -11.27 0.17 -16.78
CA PHE A 333 -12.58 0.66 -17.13
C PHE A 333 -12.61 1.09 -18.61
N TYR A 334 -13.70 0.75 -19.29
CA TYR A 334 -14.01 1.29 -20.61
C TYR A 334 -15.47 1.73 -20.71
N ALA A 335 -15.73 2.68 -21.62
CA ALA A 335 -17.04 3.16 -22.00
C ALA A 335 -17.18 3.20 -23.52
N LEU A 336 -18.32 2.72 -24.01
CA LEU A 336 -18.73 2.81 -25.40
C LEU A 336 -19.77 3.92 -25.55
N VAL A 337 -19.56 4.79 -26.53
CA VAL A 337 -20.49 5.86 -26.89
C VAL A 337 -20.81 5.78 -28.37
N GLY A 338 -22.09 5.93 -28.71
CA GLY A 338 -22.59 5.86 -30.08
C GLY A 338 -22.93 4.45 -30.56
N PRO A 339 -23.40 4.33 -31.81
CA PRO A 339 -23.87 3.07 -32.36
C PRO A 339 -22.72 2.10 -32.58
N ASP A 340 -23.04 0.80 -32.65
CA ASP A 340 -22.12 -0.19 -33.24
C ASP A 340 -22.12 0.05 -34.76
N ALA A 341 -21.27 0.99 -35.18
CA ALA A 341 -21.27 1.56 -36.52
C ALA A 341 -20.49 0.66 -37.50
N THR A 342 -20.85 0.73 -38.79
CA THR A 342 -20.05 0.12 -39.87
C THR A 342 -18.75 0.90 -40.15
N LYS A 343 -18.62 2.11 -39.60
CA LYS A 343 -17.43 2.95 -39.72
C LYS A 343 -16.34 2.48 -38.76
N PRO A 344 -15.05 2.71 -39.08
CA PRO A 344 -13.94 2.49 -38.16
C PRO A 344 -14.22 3.09 -36.77
N PRO A 345 -13.92 2.38 -35.67
CA PRO A 345 -14.10 2.91 -34.33
C PRO A 345 -13.12 4.06 -34.06
N ILE A 346 -13.50 4.93 -33.12
CA ILE A 346 -12.64 6.02 -32.64
C ILE A 346 -12.27 5.74 -31.19
N LEU A 347 -10.98 5.69 -30.90
CA LEU A 347 -10.42 5.38 -29.58
C LEU A 347 -9.89 6.66 -28.93
N PHE A 348 -10.26 6.89 -27.68
CA PHE A 348 -9.90 8.10 -26.95
C PHE A 348 -8.91 7.81 -25.82
N ILE A 349 -7.82 8.59 -25.75
CA ILE A 349 -6.78 8.48 -24.72
C ILE A 349 -6.63 9.81 -24.00
N HIS A 350 -6.95 9.86 -22.71
CA HIS A 350 -6.94 11.09 -21.94
C HIS A 350 -5.52 11.50 -21.50
N ASP A 351 -5.40 12.70 -20.94
CA ASP A 351 -4.15 13.19 -20.35
C ASP A 351 -3.99 12.71 -18.90
N LEU A 352 -2.80 12.88 -18.33
CA LEU A 352 -2.42 12.49 -16.96
C LEU A 352 -3.43 12.96 -15.91
N SER A 353 -3.93 14.17 -16.02
CA SER A 353 -4.83 14.76 -15.00
C SER A 353 -6.32 14.56 -15.29
N ASP A 354 -6.64 13.82 -16.33
CA ASP A 354 -7.99 13.63 -16.86
C ASP A 354 -8.53 12.21 -16.63
N SER A 355 -9.68 11.94 -17.22
CA SER A 355 -10.25 10.61 -17.37
C SER A 355 -11.01 10.53 -18.71
N HIS A 356 -11.63 9.38 -18.98
CA HIS A 356 -12.54 9.18 -20.10
C HIS A 356 -13.62 10.27 -20.19
N THR A 357 -13.99 10.92 -19.08
CA THR A 357 -15.04 11.95 -19.11
C THR A 357 -14.66 13.20 -19.90
N SER A 358 -13.36 13.49 -20.03
CA SER A 358 -12.85 14.73 -20.63
C SER A 358 -13.14 14.82 -22.15
N PHE A 359 -13.48 13.70 -22.81
CA PHE A 359 -13.81 13.70 -24.25
C PHE A 359 -15.30 13.78 -24.56
N TYR A 360 -16.22 13.63 -23.59
CA TYR A 360 -17.65 13.71 -23.88
C TYR A 360 -18.05 15.02 -24.58
N PRO A 361 -17.57 16.21 -24.18
CA PRO A 361 -17.98 17.44 -24.85
C PRO A 361 -17.52 17.47 -26.31
N LEU A 362 -16.27 17.05 -26.61
CA LEU A 362 -15.78 16.94 -28.00
C LEU A 362 -16.63 15.95 -28.82
N ILE A 363 -16.93 14.77 -28.28
CA ILE A 363 -17.73 13.74 -28.95
C ILE A 363 -19.14 14.24 -29.30
N HIS A 364 -19.72 15.09 -28.45
CA HIS A 364 -21.04 15.67 -28.70
C HIS A 364 -20.97 16.82 -29.72
N GLU A 365 -19.99 17.72 -29.58
CA GLU A 365 -19.81 18.90 -30.42
C GLU A 365 -19.73 18.54 -31.91
N ILE A 366 -18.93 17.52 -32.24
CA ILE A 366 -18.77 17.05 -33.63
C ILE A 366 -19.61 15.81 -33.97
N ASN A 367 -20.63 15.51 -33.16
CA ASN A 367 -21.62 14.45 -33.43
C ASN A 367 -21.02 13.05 -33.68
N LEU A 368 -19.90 12.72 -33.02
CA LEU A 368 -19.29 11.39 -33.15
C LEU A 368 -20.17 10.29 -32.56
N HIS A 369 -20.87 10.58 -31.46
CA HIS A 369 -21.84 9.68 -30.84
C HIS A 369 -23.00 9.27 -31.77
N MET A 370 -23.24 9.99 -32.86
CA MET A 370 -24.27 9.64 -33.85
C MET A 370 -23.72 8.82 -35.02
N SER A 371 -22.41 8.82 -35.23
CA SER A 371 -21.79 8.39 -36.49
C SER A 371 -20.73 7.30 -36.34
N HIS A 372 -20.09 7.19 -35.17
CA HIS A 372 -19.01 6.26 -34.90
C HIS A 372 -19.22 5.54 -33.58
N ARG A 373 -18.60 4.37 -33.47
CA ARG A 373 -18.40 3.71 -32.18
C ARG A 373 -17.20 4.34 -31.49
N CYS A 374 -17.45 5.15 -30.48
CA CYS A 374 -16.40 5.76 -29.66
C CYS A 374 -16.06 4.84 -28.49
N ILE A 375 -14.78 4.51 -28.35
CA ILE A 375 -14.23 3.71 -27.26
C ILE A 375 -13.42 4.66 -26.39
N LEU A 376 -13.86 4.84 -25.14
CA LEU A 376 -13.13 5.58 -24.13
C LEU A 376 -12.67 4.61 -23.06
N TYR A 377 -11.50 4.86 -22.47
CA TYR A 377 -11.02 4.07 -21.34
C TYR A 377 -10.26 4.96 -20.38
N ASP A 378 -10.13 4.47 -19.15
CA ASP A 378 -9.21 5.06 -18.18
C ASP A 378 -7.98 4.17 -18.05
N PHE A 379 -6.78 4.73 -18.16
CA PHE A 379 -5.59 3.95 -17.81
C PHE A 379 -5.50 3.71 -16.30
N GLU A 380 -4.67 2.74 -15.90
CA GLU A 380 -4.57 2.30 -14.50
C GLU A 380 -4.44 3.49 -13.52
N GLY A 381 -5.24 3.47 -12.45
CA GLY A 381 -5.21 4.48 -11.41
C GLY A 381 -5.90 5.80 -11.75
N HIS A 382 -6.54 5.90 -12.91
CA HIS A 382 -7.25 7.10 -13.34
C HIS A 382 -8.74 6.81 -13.51
N GLY A 383 -9.57 7.86 -13.34
CA GLY A 383 -11.01 7.78 -13.49
C GLY A 383 -11.60 6.63 -12.68
N LEU A 384 -12.10 5.60 -13.37
CA LEU A 384 -12.73 4.42 -12.77
C LEU A 384 -11.85 3.15 -12.82
N SER A 385 -10.64 3.23 -13.36
CA SER A 385 -9.66 2.15 -13.39
C SER A 385 -8.85 2.10 -12.08
N PRO A 386 -9.00 1.08 -11.22
CA PRO A 386 -8.18 0.95 -10.01
C PRO A 386 -6.70 0.72 -10.32
N THR A 387 -5.83 1.01 -9.36
CA THR A 387 -4.43 0.57 -9.35
C THR A 387 -4.19 -0.46 -8.25
N LYS A 388 -3.14 -1.27 -8.40
CA LYS A 388 -2.68 -2.17 -7.34
C LYS A 388 -1.26 -1.80 -6.90
N PRO A 389 -0.90 -1.86 -5.62
CA PRO A 389 0.47 -1.54 -5.17
C PRO A 389 1.60 -2.20 -5.99
N PRO A 390 1.59 -3.50 -6.36
CA PRO A 390 2.67 -4.09 -7.13
C PRO A 390 2.72 -3.70 -8.62
N SER A 391 1.67 -3.09 -9.18
CA SER A 391 1.66 -2.76 -10.61
C SER A 391 2.68 -1.66 -10.94
N VAL A 392 3.42 -1.87 -12.03
CA VAL A 392 4.43 -0.94 -12.56
C VAL A 392 3.89 -0.35 -13.86
N ILE A 393 3.75 0.98 -13.90
CA ILE A 393 3.25 1.71 -15.06
C ILE A 393 4.41 2.29 -15.88
N SER A 394 4.33 2.17 -17.19
CA SER A 394 5.19 2.78 -18.22
C SER A 394 4.33 3.15 -19.43
N ILE A 395 4.79 4.06 -20.30
CA ILE A 395 4.06 4.38 -21.55
C ILE A 395 3.86 3.12 -22.42
N GLN A 396 4.83 2.22 -22.45
CA GLN A 396 4.78 0.96 -23.19
C GLN A 396 3.74 -0.02 -22.61
N SER A 397 3.66 -0.14 -21.28
CA SER A 397 2.59 -0.95 -20.66
C SER A 397 1.22 -0.37 -20.93
N LEU A 398 1.05 0.97 -20.87
CA LEU A 398 -0.23 1.62 -21.17
C LEU A 398 -0.65 1.44 -22.64
N ALA A 399 0.32 1.40 -23.56
CA ALA A 399 0.05 1.05 -24.96
C ALA A 399 -0.35 -0.44 -25.12
N SER A 400 0.22 -1.33 -24.31
CA SER A 400 -0.16 -2.75 -24.30
C SER A 400 -1.57 -2.97 -23.72
N ASP A 401 -1.95 -2.19 -22.71
CA ASP A 401 -3.31 -2.17 -22.17
C ASP A 401 -4.33 -1.74 -23.25
N LEU A 402 -3.97 -0.72 -24.03
CA LEU A 402 -4.78 -0.24 -25.15
C LEU A 402 -5.01 -1.33 -26.20
N TYR A 403 -3.97 -2.08 -26.54
CA TYR A 403 -4.07 -3.23 -27.44
C TYR A 403 -5.07 -4.28 -26.94
N ALA A 404 -5.04 -4.57 -25.64
CA ALA A 404 -5.93 -5.56 -25.06
C ALA A 404 -7.38 -5.07 -25.00
N ILE A 405 -7.63 -3.80 -24.67
CA ILE A 405 -8.95 -3.17 -24.77
C ILE A 405 -9.46 -3.25 -26.21
N PHE A 406 -8.63 -2.87 -27.17
CA PHE A 406 -9.01 -2.88 -28.56
C PHE A 406 -9.37 -4.28 -29.05
N THR A 407 -8.55 -5.28 -28.70
CA THR A 407 -8.75 -6.69 -29.05
C THR A 407 -10.00 -7.26 -28.41
N PHE A 408 -10.27 -6.95 -27.14
CA PHE A 408 -11.45 -7.43 -26.43
C PHE A 408 -12.76 -6.88 -27.00
N LEU A 409 -12.77 -5.59 -27.39
CA LEU A 409 -13.98 -4.92 -27.84
C LEU A 409 -14.33 -5.20 -29.30
N LYS A 410 -13.49 -5.93 -30.05
CA LYS A 410 -13.74 -6.25 -31.46
C LYS A 410 -14.80 -7.33 -31.64
N THR A 411 -15.74 -7.03 -32.53
CA THR A 411 -16.49 -8.03 -33.31
C THR A 411 -15.83 -8.16 -34.69
N ASN A 412 -15.47 -9.37 -35.07
CA ASN A 412 -14.76 -9.74 -36.30
C ASN A 412 -15.40 -9.15 -37.59
N PRO A 413 -14.64 -8.67 -38.62
CA PRO A 413 -13.19 -8.58 -38.71
C PRO A 413 -12.55 -7.31 -38.14
N VAL A 414 -11.26 -7.41 -37.82
CA VAL A 414 -10.40 -6.40 -37.19
C VAL A 414 -10.31 -5.12 -38.05
N GLN A 415 -11.10 -4.09 -37.72
CA GLN A 415 -11.00 -2.77 -38.37
C GLN A 415 -9.90 -1.91 -37.73
N LYS A 416 -9.10 -1.18 -38.51
CA LYS A 416 -8.23 -0.13 -37.96
C LYS A 416 -9.07 0.93 -37.24
N ALA A 417 -8.50 1.64 -36.28
CA ALA A 417 -9.15 2.73 -35.56
C ALA A 417 -8.53 4.08 -35.90
N THR A 418 -9.33 5.14 -35.76
CA THR A 418 -8.78 6.46 -35.51
C THR A 418 -8.54 6.62 -34.01
N ILE A 419 -7.36 7.10 -33.62
CA ILE A 419 -7.01 7.33 -32.22
C ILE A 419 -6.95 8.83 -32.00
N ILE A 420 -7.66 9.31 -30.97
CA ILE A 420 -7.65 10.72 -30.54
C ILE A 420 -7.07 10.75 -29.12
N ALA A 421 -5.96 11.45 -28.95
CA ALA A 421 -5.24 11.49 -27.70
C ALA A 421 -4.93 12.92 -27.26
N ASN A 422 -4.85 13.15 -25.94
CA ASN A 422 -4.48 14.45 -25.36
C ASN A 422 -3.28 14.33 -24.43
N GLY A 423 -2.38 15.33 -24.46
CA GLY A 423 -1.27 15.45 -23.52
C GLY A 423 -0.39 14.18 -23.48
N MET A 424 -0.14 13.65 -22.28
CA MET A 424 0.58 12.39 -22.07
C MET A 424 -0.01 11.22 -22.89
N GLY A 425 -1.33 11.22 -23.12
CA GLY A 425 -2.01 10.24 -23.96
C GLY A 425 -1.44 10.17 -25.39
N CYS A 426 -0.89 11.27 -25.92
CA CYS A 426 -0.26 11.30 -27.23
C CYS A 426 0.99 10.40 -27.30
N LEU A 427 1.76 10.29 -26.21
CA LEU A 427 2.91 9.36 -26.14
C LEU A 427 2.44 7.91 -26.16
N ILE A 428 1.36 7.61 -25.45
CA ILE A 428 0.73 6.27 -25.44
C ILE A 428 0.23 5.94 -26.84
N ALA A 429 -0.47 6.87 -27.49
CA ALA A 429 -1.03 6.67 -28.82
C ALA A 429 0.05 6.47 -29.89
N ALA A 430 1.11 7.28 -29.87
CA ALA A 430 2.25 7.12 -30.77
C ALA A 430 2.95 5.77 -30.54
N THR A 431 3.22 5.42 -29.28
CA THR A 431 3.85 4.14 -28.92
C THR A 431 3.00 2.95 -29.38
N PHE A 432 1.68 3.01 -29.16
CA PHE A 432 0.74 2.01 -29.64
C PHE A 432 0.76 1.89 -31.17
N ALA A 433 0.66 3.01 -31.90
CA ALA A 433 0.64 2.98 -33.36
C ALA A 433 1.95 2.46 -33.98
N ILE A 434 3.08 2.66 -33.31
CA ILE A 434 4.39 2.10 -33.74
C ILE A 434 4.47 0.61 -33.43
N GLN A 435 3.99 0.16 -32.27
CA GLN A 435 4.05 -1.25 -31.86
C GLN A 435 3.01 -2.12 -32.58
N TYR A 436 1.86 -1.54 -32.92
CA TYR A 436 0.66 -2.21 -33.44
C TYR A 436 0.08 -1.47 -34.66
N PRO A 437 0.86 -1.25 -35.74
CA PRO A 437 0.47 -0.42 -36.90
C PRO A 437 -0.75 -0.94 -37.66
N GLU A 438 -1.05 -2.24 -37.54
CA GLU A 438 -2.24 -2.86 -38.14
C GLU A 438 -3.55 -2.45 -37.47
N PHE A 439 -3.50 -1.74 -36.33
CA PHE A 439 -4.67 -1.31 -35.59
C PHE A 439 -4.91 0.22 -35.62
N ALA A 440 -3.93 1.01 -36.07
CA ALA A 440 -4.04 2.46 -36.19
C ALA A 440 -4.11 2.89 -37.68
N GLU A 441 -5.14 3.65 -38.03
CA GLU A 441 -5.29 4.26 -39.36
C GLU A 441 -4.91 5.74 -39.34
N LYS A 442 -5.51 6.46 -38.39
CA LYS A 442 -5.32 7.89 -38.18
C LYS A 442 -5.02 8.17 -36.72
N LEU A 443 -4.21 9.18 -36.47
CA LEU A 443 -3.83 9.62 -35.14
C LEU A 443 -4.01 11.13 -35.00
N VAL A 444 -4.90 11.54 -34.11
CA VAL A 444 -5.10 12.92 -33.71
C VAL A 444 -4.39 13.13 -32.37
N MET A 445 -3.36 13.96 -32.37
CA MET A 445 -2.61 14.35 -31.17
C MET A 445 -2.98 15.76 -30.76
N ILE A 446 -3.67 15.89 -29.63
CA ILE A 446 -4.03 17.17 -29.03
C ILE A 446 -2.98 17.49 -27.97
N ASN A 447 -2.32 18.64 -28.10
CA ASN A 447 -1.30 19.11 -27.16
C ASN A 447 -0.21 18.05 -26.83
N PRO A 448 0.47 17.44 -27.82
CA PRO A 448 1.51 16.45 -27.56
C PRO A 448 2.69 17.07 -26.78
N PRO A 449 3.30 16.35 -25.81
CA PRO A 449 4.32 16.92 -24.95
C PRO A 449 5.70 17.05 -25.62
N LEU A 450 6.61 17.78 -24.99
CA LEU A 450 8.02 17.83 -25.41
C LEU A 450 8.70 16.49 -25.12
N SER A 451 9.36 15.88 -26.11
CA SER A 451 10.18 14.67 -25.91
C SER A 451 11.49 14.73 -26.72
N PRO A 452 12.67 14.60 -26.08
CA PRO A 452 12.86 14.55 -24.63
C PRO A 452 12.52 15.90 -23.97
N SER A 453 12.15 15.88 -22.69
CA SER A 453 11.92 17.12 -21.92
C SER A 453 13.15 17.53 -21.11
N PRO A 454 13.33 18.84 -20.82
CA PRO A 454 14.38 19.34 -19.95
C PRO A 454 14.40 18.62 -18.59
N THR A 455 15.60 18.39 -18.03
CA THR A 455 15.78 17.66 -16.77
C THR A 455 14.95 18.24 -15.62
N HIS A 456 14.88 19.57 -15.51
CA HIS A 456 14.10 20.23 -14.46
C HIS A 456 12.59 19.93 -14.53
N HIS A 457 12.03 19.80 -15.74
CA HIS A 457 10.62 19.41 -15.91
C HIS A 457 10.38 17.98 -15.39
N ARG A 458 11.27 17.05 -15.75
CA ARG A 458 11.20 15.65 -15.28
C ARG A 458 11.39 15.52 -13.76
N GLU A 459 12.29 16.30 -13.18
CA GLU A 459 12.47 16.37 -11.72
C GLU A 459 11.23 16.92 -11.02
N THR A 460 10.54 17.89 -11.64
CA THR A 460 9.27 18.42 -11.13
C THR A 460 8.20 17.34 -11.11
N LEU A 461 8.03 16.56 -12.19
CA LEU A 461 7.09 15.43 -12.24
C LEU A 461 7.39 14.39 -11.14
N ARG A 462 8.66 14.03 -10.95
CA ARG A 462 9.09 13.12 -9.87
C ARG A 462 8.81 13.70 -8.49
N SER A 463 9.00 15.00 -8.31
CA SER A 463 8.69 15.71 -7.06
C SER A 463 7.19 15.67 -6.74
N LYS A 464 6.33 15.92 -7.74
CA LYS A 464 4.88 15.79 -7.61
C LYS A 464 4.49 14.36 -7.23
N ALA A 465 5.11 13.34 -7.83
CA ALA A 465 4.83 11.94 -7.51
C ALA A 465 5.13 11.62 -6.03
N ARG A 466 6.26 12.10 -5.51
CA ARG A 466 6.60 11.97 -4.08
C ARG A 466 5.59 12.71 -3.19
N ALA A 467 5.25 13.94 -3.54
CA ALA A 467 4.30 14.74 -2.77
C ALA A 467 2.93 14.07 -2.69
N VAL A 468 2.43 13.49 -3.79
CA VAL A 468 1.15 12.76 -3.81
C VAL A 468 1.23 11.48 -2.96
N ARG A 469 2.32 10.72 -3.03
CA ARG A 469 2.54 9.53 -2.17
C ARG A 469 2.57 9.87 -0.69
N GLU A 470 3.12 11.02 -0.34
CA GLU A 470 3.26 11.45 1.05
C GLU A 470 1.96 12.11 1.57
N TYR A 471 1.36 13.00 0.80
CA TYR A 471 0.30 13.91 1.26
C TYR A 471 -1.05 13.70 0.54
N GLY A 472 -1.12 12.84 -0.48
CA GLY A 472 -2.30 12.62 -1.30
C GLY A 472 -2.49 13.68 -2.39
N MET A 473 -3.57 13.56 -3.17
CA MET A 473 -3.86 14.46 -4.29
C MET A 473 -3.99 15.94 -3.86
N ALA A 474 -4.40 16.20 -2.62
CA ALA A 474 -4.52 17.56 -2.08
C ALA A 474 -3.20 18.35 -2.10
N ALA A 475 -2.05 17.68 -2.13
CA ALA A 475 -0.76 18.35 -2.27
C ALA A 475 -0.58 19.09 -3.61
N LEU A 476 -1.38 18.74 -4.62
CA LEU A 476 -1.36 19.38 -5.94
C LEU A 476 -2.52 20.36 -6.13
N SER A 477 -3.23 20.75 -5.06
CA SER A 477 -4.38 21.64 -5.17
C SER A 477 -4.02 22.96 -5.85
N ASP A 478 -2.93 23.61 -5.42
CA ASP A 478 -2.48 24.88 -5.99
C ASP A 478 -2.02 24.74 -7.45
N ASP A 479 -1.37 23.61 -7.79
CA ASP A 479 -0.99 23.29 -9.16
C ASP A 479 -2.24 23.16 -10.05
N PHE A 480 -3.24 22.40 -9.60
CA PHE A 480 -4.49 22.22 -10.34
C PHE A 480 -5.29 23.52 -10.46
N ILE A 481 -5.23 24.38 -9.46
CA ILE A 481 -5.81 25.72 -9.48
C ILE A 481 -5.09 26.59 -10.52
N ALA A 482 -3.77 26.54 -10.58
CA ALA A 482 -2.98 27.29 -11.55
C ALA A 482 -3.25 26.82 -12.99
N GLU A 483 -3.38 25.49 -13.20
CA GLU A 483 -3.67 24.88 -14.49
C GLU A 483 -5.04 25.24 -15.06
N THR A 484 -6.05 25.43 -14.20
CA THR A 484 -7.47 25.63 -14.57
C THR A 484 -7.86 27.09 -14.81
N GLY A 485 -6.93 28.04 -14.66
CA GLY A 485 -7.09 29.47 -14.99
C GLY A 485 -8.22 30.23 -14.23
N ARG A 486 -8.52 31.47 -14.66
CA ARG A 486 -9.41 32.43 -13.93
C ARG A 486 -10.89 32.45 -14.38
N GLN A 487 -11.48 31.36 -14.87
CA GLN A 487 -12.93 31.28 -15.17
C GLN A 487 -13.69 30.67 -13.98
N PRO A 488 -14.41 31.46 -13.15
CA PRO A 488 -14.87 31.00 -11.83
C PRO A 488 -15.88 29.84 -11.83
N VAL A 489 -16.62 29.64 -12.92
CA VAL A 489 -17.79 28.74 -12.96
C VAL A 489 -17.41 27.29 -13.35
N ALA A 490 -16.34 27.10 -14.14
CA ALA A 490 -15.81 25.78 -14.52
C ALA A 490 -14.64 25.31 -13.62
N TRP A 491 -14.11 26.20 -12.79
CA TRP A 491 -12.92 25.98 -11.96
C TRP A 491 -13.12 24.88 -10.90
N ALA A 492 -14.19 24.98 -10.10
CA ALA A 492 -14.40 24.06 -8.98
C ALA A 492 -14.66 22.60 -9.44
N PRO A 493 -15.48 22.32 -10.47
CA PRO A 493 -15.65 20.96 -10.97
C PRO A 493 -14.36 20.36 -11.56
N GLY A 494 -13.56 21.15 -12.29
CA GLY A 494 -12.32 20.69 -12.89
C GLY A 494 -11.25 20.34 -11.85
N VAL A 495 -11.05 21.20 -10.85
CA VAL A 495 -10.14 20.92 -9.73
C VAL A 495 -10.62 19.71 -8.93
N GLN A 496 -11.92 19.61 -8.65
CA GLN A 496 -12.49 18.48 -7.93
C GLN A 496 -12.28 17.15 -8.67
N ALA A 497 -12.43 17.14 -10.00
CA ALA A 497 -12.17 15.97 -10.82
C ALA A 497 -10.71 15.52 -10.72
N LYS A 498 -9.75 16.45 -10.86
CA LYS A 498 -8.31 16.17 -10.69
C LYS A 498 -7.98 15.67 -9.27
N LEU A 499 -8.59 16.24 -8.25
CA LEU A 499 -8.40 15.81 -6.85
C LEU A 499 -9.02 14.45 -6.52
N SER A 500 -9.97 13.97 -7.33
CA SER A 500 -10.66 12.70 -7.12
C SER A 500 -9.92 11.47 -7.65
N GLN A 501 -8.81 11.67 -8.36
CA GLN A 501 -7.97 10.59 -8.88
C GLN A 501 -7.34 9.76 -7.74
N ASP A 502 -7.02 8.50 -8.02
CA ASP A 502 -6.29 7.67 -7.07
C ASP A 502 -4.87 8.23 -6.86
N PRO A 503 -4.47 8.56 -5.61
CA PRO A 503 -3.16 9.15 -5.37
C PRO A 503 -1.99 8.29 -5.85
N GLU A 504 -2.04 6.97 -5.66
CA GLU A 504 -0.94 6.11 -6.05
C GLU A 504 -0.91 5.91 -7.57
N GLY A 505 -2.07 5.73 -8.18
CA GLY A 505 -2.25 5.66 -9.62
C GLY A 505 -1.64 6.87 -10.33
N PHE A 506 -1.99 8.05 -9.85
CA PHE A 506 -1.47 9.32 -10.36
C PHE A 506 0.05 9.46 -10.17
N ALA A 507 0.58 9.08 -8.99
CA ALA A 507 2.01 9.14 -8.71
C ALA A 507 2.83 8.19 -9.61
N LYS A 508 2.30 7.00 -9.91
CA LYS A 508 2.91 6.06 -10.87
C LYS A 508 2.92 6.64 -12.27
N ALA A 509 1.81 7.20 -12.74
CA ALA A 509 1.73 7.81 -14.05
C ALA A 509 2.67 9.03 -14.19
N LEU A 510 2.80 9.87 -13.15
CA LEU A 510 3.81 10.94 -13.10
C LEU A 510 5.24 10.40 -13.25
N THR A 511 5.55 9.29 -12.58
CA THR A 511 6.87 8.65 -12.64
C THR A 511 7.13 8.09 -14.05
N ALA A 512 6.19 7.34 -14.58
CA ALA A 512 6.22 6.79 -15.94
C ALA A 512 6.36 7.88 -17.00
N TYR A 513 5.69 9.02 -16.80
CA TYR A 513 5.77 10.16 -17.69
C TYR A 513 7.17 10.79 -17.64
N ALA A 514 7.70 11.05 -16.45
CA ALA A 514 9.05 11.58 -16.29
C ALA A 514 10.12 10.68 -16.95
N GLU A 515 9.95 9.36 -16.87
CA GLU A 515 10.83 8.35 -17.49
C GLU A 515 10.72 8.33 -19.02
N ALA A 516 9.50 8.38 -19.56
CA ALA A 516 9.28 8.42 -21.00
C ALA A 516 9.83 9.68 -21.66
N LEU A 517 9.96 10.77 -20.90
CA LEU A 517 10.49 12.03 -21.36
C LEU A 517 12.02 12.12 -21.31
N GLU A 518 12.73 11.11 -20.80
CA GLU A 518 14.21 11.12 -20.75
C GLU A 518 14.85 10.88 -22.10
N VAL A 519 14.21 10.04 -22.92
CA VAL A 519 14.70 9.61 -24.21
C VAL A 519 13.75 10.12 -25.29
N LYS A 520 14.31 10.51 -26.43
CA LYS A 520 13.52 10.88 -27.61
C LYS A 520 12.64 9.70 -28.03
N LEU A 521 11.35 9.96 -28.24
CA LEU A 521 10.47 8.98 -28.88
C LEU A 521 10.81 8.87 -30.37
N GLU A 522 11.23 7.69 -30.81
CA GLU A 522 11.49 7.40 -32.22
C GLU A 522 10.18 7.16 -32.97
N VAL A 523 9.81 8.11 -33.85
CA VAL A 523 8.53 8.09 -34.59
C VAL A 523 8.63 7.70 -36.05
N SER A 524 9.82 7.31 -36.51
CA SER A 524 10.07 6.91 -37.90
C SER A 524 9.27 5.68 -38.35
N GLY A 525 8.86 4.82 -37.39
CA GLY A 525 8.03 3.64 -37.65
C GLY A 525 6.52 3.89 -37.62
N LEU A 526 6.07 5.14 -37.51
CA LEU A 526 4.64 5.46 -37.43
C LEU A 526 4.02 5.51 -38.83
N GLU A 527 3.11 4.57 -39.13
CA GLU A 527 2.47 4.45 -40.46
C GLU A 527 1.15 5.21 -40.60
N ALA A 528 0.53 5.59 -39.48
CA ALA A 528 -0.77 6.26 -39.47
C ALA A 528 -0.69 7.71 -40.00
N GLU A 529 -1.76 8.20 -40.61
CA GLU A 529 -1.88 9.63 -40.92
C GLU A 529 -1.99 10.41 -39.61
N VAL A 530 -1.26 11.52 -39.47
CA VAL A 530 -1.21 12.27 -38.20
C VAL A 530 -1.79 13.67 -38.34
N LEU A 531 -2.68 14.05 -37.42
CA LEU A 531 -3.07 15.43 -37.16
C LEU A 531 -2.53 15.84 -35.81
N VAL A 532 -1.77 16.93 -35.76
CA VAL A 532 -1.34 17.58 -34.52
C VAL A 532 -2.17 18.84 -34.33
N VAL A 533 -2.88 18.93 -33.20
CA VAL A 533 -3.63 20.12 -32.80
C VAL A 533 -2.92 20.75 -31.61
N SER A 534 -2.51 22.01 -31.72
CA SER A 534 -1.77 22.71 -30.66
C SER A 534 -2.23 24.15 -30.49
N GLY A 535 -2.00 24.72 -29.30
CA GLY A 535 -2.34 26.10 -28.97
C GLY A 535 -1.42 27.13 -29.63
N ASN A 536 -1.98 28.21 -30.18
CA ASN A 536 -1.23 29.40 -30.62
C ASN A 536 -1.06 30.38 -29.44
N LYS A 537 0.15 30.97 -29.30
CA LYS A 537 0.66 31.73 -28.13
C LYS A 537 -0.29 32.74 -27.49
N ASN A 538 -0.17 32.87 -26.15
CA ASN A 538 0.00 34.14 -25.45
C ASN A 538 0.93 33.95 -24.23
N VAL A 539 2.03 34.71 -24.24
CA VAL A 539 3.00 35.10 -23.18
C VAL A 539 3.05 34.29 -21.85
N ASP A 540 4.26 33.81 -21.51
CA ASP A 540 4.74 33.28 -20.20
C ASP A 540 4.83 31.75 -19.93
N ASN A 541 4.74 30.87 -20.93
CA ASN A 541 5.03 29.43 -20.72
C ASN A 541 6.19 28.92 -21.59
N VAL A 542 7.14 28.20 -20.99
CA VAL A 542 8.52 27.97 -21.49
C VAL A 542 8.61 26.87 -22.57
N ASP A 543 7.54 26.13 -22.83
CA ASP A 543 7.58 24.95 -23.71
C ASP A 543 6.79 25.20 -25.01
N ASP A 544 7.47 25.60 -26.10
CA ASP A 544 6.88 25.67 -27.44
C ASP A 544 6.81 24.25 -28.01
N PHE A 545 5.63 23.62 -28.03
CA PHE A 545 5.48 22.26 -28.57
C PHE A 545 5.76 22.17 -30.08
N THR A 546 5.77 23.29 -30.82
CA THR A 546 6.25 23.32 -32.21
C THR A 546 7.77 23.22 -32.31
N ASP A 547 8.50 23.40 -31.19
CA ASP A 547 9.92 23.09 -31.02
C ASP A 547 10.21 21.64 -30.66
N SER A 548 9.17 20.84 -30.37
CA SER A 548 9.30 19.42 -30.06
C SER A 548 9.89 18.64 -31.23
N GLU A 549 11.12 18.17 -31.08
CA GLU A 549 11.88 17.52 -32.17
C GLU A 549 11.16 16.28 -32.71
N TRP A 550 10.49 15.49 -31.87
CA TRP A 550 9.75 14.32 -32.33
C TRP A 550 8.50 14.70 -33.13
N VAL A 551 7.79 15.76 -32.74
CA VAL A 551 6.60 16.27 -33.46
C VAL A 551 7.00 16.76 -34.86
N ARG A 552 8.14 17.45 -34.98
CA ARG A 552 8.71 17.87 -36.28
C ARG A 552 9.08 16.72 -37.20
N ASN A 553 9.40 15.56 -36.62
CA ASN A 553 9.80 14.37 -37.34
C ASN A 553 8.64 13.38 -37.54
N LEU A 554 7.40 13.74 -37.18
CA LEU A 554 6.24 12.88 -37.40
C LEU A 554 6.00 12.70 -38.91
N PRO A 555 5.98 11.46 -39.41
CA PRO A 555 5.68 11.20 -40.81
C PRO A 555 4.23 11.56 -41.12
N HIS A 556 3.97 12.11 -42.30
CA HIS A 556 2.62 12.41 -42.79
C HIS A 556 1.78 13.31 -41.87
N ALA A 557 2.43 14.16 -41.06
CA ALA A 557 1.74 15.00 -40.09
C ALA A 557 1.22 16.32 -40.68
N ARG A 558 -0.04 16.64 -40.37
CA ARG A 558 -0.64 17.97 -40.53
C ARG A 558 -0.67 18.68 -39.19
N LEU A 559 -0.21 19.93 -39.13
CA LEU A 559 -0.27 20.77 -37.94
C LEU A 559 -1.43 21.77 -38.06
N GLU A 560 -2.31 21.80 -37.05
CA GLU A 560 -3.37 22.79 -36.89
C GLU A 560 -3.14 23.58 -35.60
N LEU A 561 -3.04 24.90 -35.74
CA LEU A 561 -2.86 25.82 -34.62
C LEU A 561 -4.20 26.45 -34.25
N VAL A 562 -4.59 26.28 -33.01
CA VAL A 562 -5.83 26.84 -32.44
C VAL A 562 -5.43 27.94 -31.47
N GLU A 563 -5.90 29.17 -31.65
CA GLU A 563 -5.69 30.19 -30.62
C GLU A 563 -6.39 29.76 -29.33
N ALA A 564 -5.59 29.54 -28.28
CA ALA A 564 -6.04 29.14 -26.97
C ALA A 564 -5.33 30.01 -25.92
N PRO A 565 -5.98 30.35 -24.79
CA PRO A 565 -5.35 31.15 -23.74
C PRO A 565 -4.12 30.46 -23.12
N SER A 566 -4.10 29.12 -23.08
CA SER A 566 -2.91 28.31 -22.79
C SER A 566 -3.10 26.85 -23.27
N SER A 567 -2.02 26.07 -23.26
CA SER A 567 -2.00 24.65 -23.69
C SER A 567 -2.92 23.74 -22.88
N THR A 568 -3.18 24.06 -21.62
CA THR A 568 -4.13 23.33 -20.75
C THR A 568 -5.60 23.48 -21.15
N TRP A 569 -5.93 24.43 -22.02
CA TRP A 569 -7.31 24.76 -22.41
C TRP A 569 -7.70 24.21 -23.78
N LEU A 570 -6.81 23.48 -24.44
CA LEU A 570 -7.04 23.12 -25.84
C LEU A 570 -8.26 22.21 -25.98
N LEU A 571 -8.42 21.22 -25.10
CA LEU A 571 -9.66 20.44 -25.06
C LEU A 571 -10.87 21.28 -24.65
N ASP A 572 -10.72 22.32 -23.82
CA ASP A 572 -11.85 23.17 -23.40
C ASP A 572 -12.42 24.08 -24.51
N ASP A 573 -11.67 24.31 -25.60
CA ASP A 573 -12.18 24.88 -26.85
C ASP A 573 -12.64 23.78 -27.82
N TYR A 574 -13.65 23.01 -27.38
CA TYR A 574 -14.21 21.87 -28.10
C TYR A 574 -14.70 22.25 -29.51
N GLU A 575 -15.13 23.50 -29.73
CA GLU A 575 -15.56 23.97 -31.04
C GLU A 575 -14.40 24.04 -32.04
N ARG A 576 -13.29 24.69 -31.68
CA ARG A 576 -12.14 24.85 -32.59
C ARG A 576 -11.41 23.53 -32.78
N VAL A 577 -11.17 22.80 -31.70
CA VAL A 577 -10.57 21.46 -31.78
C VAL A 577 -11.49 20.54 -32.56
N GLY A 578 -12.80 20.58 -32.31
CA GLY A 578 -13.81 19.84 -33.05
C GLY A 578 -13.71 20.08 -34.55
N ARG A 579 -13.64 21.33 -35.01
CA ARG A 579 -13.48 21.66 -36.43
C ARG A 579 -12.22 21.05 -37.05
N ALA A 580 -11.08 21.10 -36.35
CA ALA A 580 -9.84 20.50 -36.83
C ALA A 580 -9.94 18.97 -36.94
N VAL A 581 -10.50 18.33 -35.91
CA VAL A 581 -10.74 16.88 -35.89
C VAL A 581 -11.71 16.45 -36.98
N GLN A 582 -12.84 17.13 -37.12
CA GLN A 582 -13.85 16.81 -38.12
C GLN A 582 -13.34 16.98 -39.55
N GLY A 583 -12.44 17.93 -39.80
CA GLY A 583 -11.80 18.10 -41.11
C GLY A 583 -10.76 17.03 -41.45
N PHE A 584 -10.36 16.22 -40.49
CA PHE A 584 -9.35 15.17 -40.64
C PHE A 584 -9.93 13.76 -40.62
N LEU A 585 -11.02 13.53 -39.87
CA LEU A 585 -11.82 12.30 -39.90
C LEU A 585 -12.43 12.09 -41.30
#